data_AF-A0A9W8IQ49-F1
#
_entry.id   AF-A0A9W8IQ49-F1
#
_cell.length_a   1.000
_cell.length_b   1.000
_cell.length_c   1.000
_cell.angle_alpha   90.00
_cell.angle_beta   90.00
_cell.angle_gamma   90.00
#
_symmetry.space_group_name_H-M   'P 1'
#
loop_
_entity.id
_entity.type
_entity.pdbx_description
1 polymer ?
#
loop_
_entity_poly.entity_id
_entity_poly.type
_entity_poly.pdbx_seq_one_letter_code
_entity_poly.pdbx_strand_id
1 'polypeptide(L)'
;MSGAAGAGEHDDPFLAASLASGNSIQGSRTNATLQARRLANRLSLGPYTRELESFAVEDNGNQALLLFAKILAIEQKVANIAPPSTSFTVGKALMDNIKSYVLAVLLSPKLSTYKGRTPAIRVMAVIKHLNINVPANLETDRHVYKSIKESVTTELTQTRSKIKKARKVHAEPEKSDQKYWNHVDERLALIREIAEGDEDKIQQAFSGVLAKDRQLYGTASQQAVQLQASTSWQTTVDDLMANTSAATNSPGGSTQDDDADDDDT
;
A
#
# COMPACT_ATOMS: atom_id res chain seq x y z
N MET A 1 8.59 -16.53 -115.27
CA MET A 1 9.27 -15.70 -114.26
C MET A 1 8.21 -15.19 -113.29
N SER A 2 8.00 -15.91 -112.18
CA SER A 2 7.24 -15.46 -110.99
C SER A 2 7.93 -14.23 -110.39
N GLY A 3 7.32 -13.23 -109.75
CA GLY A 3 6.02 -13.06 -109.08
C GLY A 3 6.30 -12.43 -107.70
N ALA A 4 5.66 -11.30 -107.34
CA ALA A 4 5.57 -10.74 -105.96
C ALA A 4 4.52 -9.61 -105.98
N ALA A 5 3.32 -9.70 -105.38
CA ALA A 5 2.89 -9.97 -103.99
C ALA A 5 3.08 -8.74 -103.08
N GLY A 6 1.96 -8.24 -102.52
CA GLY A 6 1.90 -7.08 -101.62
C GLY A 6 1.50 -7.43 -100.18
N ALA A 7 1.19 -6.36 -99.45
CA ALA A 7 0.55 -6.23 -98.12
C ALA A 7 1.42 -6.44 -96.87
N GLY A 8 1.19 -5.56 -95.87
CA GLY A 8 1.37 -5.90 -94.45
C GLY A 8 2.12 -4.88 -93.61
N GLU A 9 1.41 -3.84 -93.16
CA GLU A 9 1.78 -2.96 -92.05
C GLU A 9 1.62 -3.74 -90.72
N HIS A 10 2.69 -3.86 -89.93
CA HIS A 10 2.68 -4.51 -88.62
C HIS A 10 3.31 -3.56 -87.59
N ASP A 11 2.46 -2.96 -86.77
CA ASP A 11 2.81 -2.29 -85.52
C ASP A 11 3.25 -3.34 -84.49
N ASP A 12 4.48 -3.24 -83.99
CA ASP A 12 5.03 -4.12 -82.95
C ASP A 12 4.61 -3.65 -81.54
N PRO A 13 3.76 -4.40 -80.81
CA PRO A 13 3.27 -4.02 -79.47
C PRO A 13 4.25 -4.37 -78.33
N PHE A 14 5.46 -4.84 -78.65
CA PHE A 14 6.34 -5.46 -77.65
C PHE A 14 7.14 -4.43 -76.81
N LEU A 15 7.25 -3.18 -77.24
CA LEU A 15 7.97 -2.12 -76.51
C LEU A 15 7.11 -1.36 -75.49
N ALA A 16 5.77 -1.50 -75.52
CA ALA A 16 4.87 -0.80 -74.60
C ALA A 16 4.64 -1.53 -73.26
N ALA A 17 4.93 -2.83 -73.18
CA ALA A 17 4.63 -3.64 -72.00
C ALA A 17 5.61 -3.43 -70.82
N SER A 18 6.77 -2.83 -71.04
CA SER A 18 7.78 -2.60 -69.99
C SER A 18 7.44 -1.41 -69.07
N LEU A 19 6.60 -0.47 -69.52
CA LEU A 19 6.21 0.72 -68.76
C LEU A 19 4.94 0.54 -67.90
N ALA A 20 4.18 -0.54 -68.09
CA ALA A 20 2.93 -0.79 -67.35
C ALA A 20 3.14 -1.38 -65.94
N SER A 21 4.35 -1.84 -65.62
CA SER A 21 4.68 -2.42 -64.30
C SER A 21 4.85 -1.39 -63.17
N GLY A 22 4.83 -0.09 -63.47
CA GLY A 22 4.97 0.99 -62.48
C GLY A 22 3.72 1.30 -61.65
N ASN A 23 2.52 0.85 -62.08
CA ASN A 23 1.25 1.27 -61.48
C ASN A 23 0.76 0.39 -60.30
N SER A 24 1.25 -0.85 -60.16
CA SER A 24 0.79 -1.76 -59.10
C SER A 24 1.33 -1.37 -57.72
N ILE A 25 2.54 -0.81 -57.66
CA ILE A 25 3.21 -0.38 -56.42
C ILE A 25 2.51 0.86 -55.83
N GLN A 26 2.05 1.79 -56.68
CA GLN A 26 1.33 2.98 -56.22
C GLN A 26 -0.06 2.65 -55.67
N GLY A 27 -0.79 1.73 -56.30
CA GLY A 27 -2.08 1.25 -55.80
C GLY A 27 -1.99 0.46 -54.48
N SER A 28 -0.91 -0.31 -54.29
CA SER A 28 -0.65 -1.01 -53.03
C SER A 28 -0.41 -0.03 -51.86
N ARG A 29 0.34 1.05 -52.13
CA ARG A 29 0.64 2.10 -51.13
C ARG A 29 -0.59 2.91 -50.70
N THR A 30 -1.51 3.21 -51.60
CA THR A 30 -2.75 3.94 -51.28
C THR A 30 -3.76 3.09 -50.51
N ASN A 31 -3.76 1.77 -50.74
CA ASN A 31 -4.60 0.83 -49.99
C ASN A 31 -4.11 0.66 -48.54
N ALA A 32 -2.79 0.61 -48.33
CA ALA A 32 -2.20 0.47 -47.00
C ALA A 32 -2.47 1.68 -46.09
N THR A 33 -2.35 2.90 -46.61
CA THR A 33 -2.66 4.13 -45.85
C THR A 33 -4.14 4.25 -45.52
N LEU A 34 -5.02 3.84 -46.42
CA LEU A 34 -6.47 3.83 -46.18
C LEU A 34 -6.86 2.78 -45.12
N GLN A 35 -6.20 1.62 -45.10
CA GLN A 35 -6.36 0.63 -44.04
C GLN A 35 -5.87 1.15 -42.69
N ALA A 36 -4.70 1.81 -42.65
CA ALA A 36 -4.19 2.46 -41.45
C ALA A 36 -5.21 3.47 -40.89
N ARG A 37 -5.73 4.35 -41.73
CA ARG A 37 -6.72 5.35 -41.29
C ARG A 37 -8.02 4.74 -40.75
N ARG A 38 -8.51 3.67 -41.36
CA ARG A 38 -9.67 2.91 -40.86
C ARG A 38 -9.38 2.28 -39.49
N LEU A 39 -8.19 1.72 -39.30
CA LEU A 39 -7.77 1.15 -38.02
C LEU A 39 -7.61 2.22 -36.94
N ALA A 40 -7.02 3.36 -37.26
CA ALA A 40 -6.88 4.49 -36.35
C ALA A 40 -8.25 5.00 -35.86
N ASN A 41 -9.22 5.14 -36.76
CA ASN A 41 -10.59 5.54 -36.40
C ASN A 41 -11.31 4.47 -35.56
N ARG A 42 -11.11 3.18 -35.86
CA ARG A 42 -11.72 2.08 -35.11
C ARG A 42 -11.20 2.00 -33.67
N LEU A 43 -9.93 2.33 -33.45
CA LEU A 43 -9.28 2.29 -32.15
C LEU A 43 -9.18 3.67 -31.48
N SER A 44 -9.79 4.70 -32.05
CA SER A 44 -9.77 6.08 -31.55
C SER A 44 -8.36 6.65 -31.31
N LEU A 45 -7.39 6.29 -32.16
CA LEU A 45 -5.97 6.66 -32.05
C LEU A 45 -5.68 8.07 -32.61
N GLY A 46 -6.53 9.05 -32.27
CA GLY A 46 -6.59 10.40 -32.87
C GLY A 46 -5.23 11.03 -33.26
N PRO A 47 -4.32 11.30 -32.30
CA PRO A 47 -3.06 11.98 -32.59
C PRO A 47 -2.03 11.10 -33.33
N TYR A 48 -2.22 9.78 -33.37
CA TYR A 48 -1.24 8.81 -33.91
C TYR A 48 -1.54 8.35 -35.34
N THR A 49 -2.60 8.87 -35.97
CA THR A 49 -3.04 8.50 -37.32
C THR A 49 -1.90 8.65 -38.35
N ARG A 50 -1.14 9.75 -38.26
CA ARG A 50 -0.03 10.05 -39.17
C ARG A 50 1.15 9.08 -39.03
N GLU A 51 1.45 8.63 -37.81
CA GLU A 51 2.51 7.64 -37.55
C GLU A 51 2.12 6.25 -38.06
N LEU A 52 0.82 5.91 -38.01
CA LEU A 52 0.31 4.65 -38.53
C LEU A 52 0.32 4.61 -40.06
N GLU A 53 0.02 5.75 -40.70
CA GLU A 53 0.11 5.91 -42.15
C GLU A 53 1.56 5.82 -42.64
N SER A 54 2.54 6.41 -41.93
CA SER A 54 3.96 6.25 -42.28
C SER A 54 4.42 4.80 -42.13
N PHE A 55 4.01 4.13 -41.05
CA PHE A 55 4.32 2.73 -40.80
C PHE A 55 3.79 1.81 -41.91
N ALA A 56 2.58 2.05 -42.39
CA ALA A 56 1.95 1.25 -43.44
C ALA A 56 2.63 1.39 -44.83
N VAL A 57 3.42 2.44 -45.04
CA VAL A 57 4.14 2.69 -46.32
C VAL A 57 5.55 2.10 -46.31
N GLU A 58 6.12 1.84 -45.14
CA GLU A 58 7.46 1.29 -44.98
C GLU A 58 7.57 -0.18 -45.40
N ASP A 59 8.78 -0.59 -45.76
CA ASP A 59 9.08 -1.98 -46.11
C ASP A 59 8.97 -2.91 -44.89
N ASN A 60 8.67 -4.19 -45.12
CA ASN A 60 8.39 -5.16 -44.06
C ASN A 60 9.56 -5.30 -43.07
N GLY A 61 10.81 -5.23 -43.54
CA GLY A 61 12.00 -5.24 -42.68
C GLY A 61 12.08 -4.00 -41.77
N ASN A 62 11.74 -2.83 -42.31
CA ASN A 62 11.72 -1.58 -41.55
C ASN A 62 10.53 -1.51 -40.58
N GLN A 63 9.38 -2.07 -40.94
CA GLN A 63 8.24 -2.23 -40.06
C GLN A 63 8.59 -3.09 -38.83
N ALA A 64 9.31 -4.20 -39.02
CA ALA A 64 9.77 -5.05 -37.91
C ALA A 64 10.75 -4.31 -36.99
N LEU A 65 11.70 -3.55 -37.55
CA LEU A 65 12.64 -2.74 -36.78
C LEU A 65 11.92 -1.65 -35.98
N LEU A 66 10.96 -0.95 -36.60
CA LEU A 66 10.15 0.08 -35.95
C LEU A 66 9.27 -0.51 -34.84
N LEU A 67 8.70 -1.69 -35.04
CA LEU A 67 7.94 -2.38 -34.01
C LEU A 67 8.83 -2.71 -32.80
N PHE A 68 10.02 -3.27 -33.03
CA PHE A 68 10.98 -3.56 -31.96
C PHE A 68 11.44 -2.29 -31.24
N ALA A 69 11.74 -1.21 -31.98
CA ALA A 69 12.09 0.08 -31.40
C ALA A 69 10.95 0.69 -30.56
N LYS A 70 9.70 0.58 -31.00
CA LYS A 70 8.52 1.02 -30.25
C LYS A 70 8.30 0.16 -29.00
N ILE A 71 8.57 -1.15 -29.06
CA ILE A 71 8.56 -2.05 -27.88
C ILE A 71 9.62 -1.59 -26.87
N LEU A 72 10.86 -1.36 -27.29
CA LEU A 72 11.93 -0.84 -26.42
C LEU A 72 11.58 0.52 -25.82
N ALA A 73 10.95 1.41 -26.59
CA ALA A 73 10.49 2.71 -26.09
C ALA A 73 9.36 2.55 -25.06
N ILE A 74 8.49 1.56 -25.21
CA ILE A 74 7.48 1.20 -24.21
C ILE A 74 8.17 0.63 -22.97
N GLU A 75 9.12 -0.29 -23.11
CA GLU A 75 9.90 -0.83 -21.98
C GLU A 75 10.62 0.28 -21.21
N GLN A 76 11.24 1.24 -21.89
CA GLN A 76 11.87 2.40 -21.27
C GLN A 76 10.85 3.29 -20.55
N LYS A 77 9.68 3.56 -21.17
CA LYS A 77 8.61 4.32 -20.52
C LYS A 77 8.05 3.59 -19.31
N VAL A 78 7.90 2.27 -19.38
CA VAL A 78 7.47 1.43 -18.26
C VAL A 78 8.51 1.46 -17.14
N ALA A 79 9.80 1.34 -17.45
CA ALA A 79 10.88 1.46 -16.47
C ALA A 79 10.93 2.83 -15.79
N ASN A 80 10.58 3.91 -16.52
CA ASN A 80 10.49 5.25 -15.96
C ASN A 80 9.23 5.47 -15.09
N ILE A 81 8.11 4.84 -15.44
CA ILE A 81 6.85 4.92 -14.68
C ILE A 81 6.91 4.05 -13.42
N ALA A 82 7.54 2.89 -13.53
CA ALA A 82 7.78 1.94 -12.47
C ALA A 82 9.29 1.80 -12.24
N PRO A 83 9.96 2.83 -11.67
CA PRO A 83 11.29 2.60 -11.12
C PRO A 83 11.18 1.41 -10.14
N PRO A 84 12.21 0.56 -10.02
CA PRO A 84 12.22 -0.51 -9.02
C PRO A 84 12.07 0.15 -7.65
N SER A 85 10.84 0.22 -7.16
CA SER A 85 10.49 0.92 -5.95
C SER A 85 10.90 0.03 -4.80
N THR A 86 12.10 0.29 -4.28
CA THR A 86 12.64 -0.38 -3.10
C THR A 86 11.98 0.11 -1.81
N SER A 87 11.15 1.15 -1.87
CA SER A 87 10.40 1.70 -0.73
C SER A 87 8.91 1.38 -0.83
N PHE A 88 8.50 0.28 -0.19
CA PHE A 88 7.08 0.05 0.09
C PHE A 88 6.56 1.18 0.98
N THR A 89 5.58 1.92 0.47
CA THR A 89 4.90 2.99 1.23
C THR A 89 3.51 2.52 1.63
N VAL A 90 3.16 2.66 2.91
CA VAL A 90 1.85 2.27 3.44
C VAL A 90 0.77 3.18 2.84
N GLY A 91 -0.22 2.59 2.16
CA GLY A 91 -1.32 3.34 1.56
C GLY A 91 -2.17 4.08 2.61
N LYS A 92 -2.78 5.20 2.22
CA LYS A 92 -3.59 6.05 3.12
C LYS A 92 -4.69 5.27 3.87
N ALA A 93 -5.41 4.39 3.17
CA ALA A 93 -6.46 3.58 3.77
C ALA A 93 -5.93 2.63 4.86
N LEU A 94 -4.75 2.02 4.62
CA LEU A 94 -4.10 1.16 5.62
C LEU A 94 -3.60 1.97 6.81
N MET A 95 -3.07 3.19 6.60
CA MET A 95 -2.69 4.10 7.69
C MET A 95 -3.89 4.49 8.58
N ASP A 96 -5.06 4.76 7.99
CA ASP A 96 -6.25 5.12 8.77
C ASP A 96 -6.79 3.93 9.58
N ASN A 97 -6.69 2.71 9.03
CA ASN A 97 -6.96 1.47 9.77
C ASN A 97 -5.95 1.28 10.91
N ILE A 98 -4.64 1.46 10.66
CA ILE A 98 -3.59 1.36 11.68
C ILE A 98 -3.87 2.31 12.85
N LYS A 99 -4.23 3.58 12.58
CA LYS A 99 -4.58 4.54 13.63
C LYS A 99 -5.75 4.07 14.48
N SER A 100 -6.77 3.51 13.85
CA SER A 100 -7.93 2.95 14.54
C SER A 100 -7.52 1.76 15.43
N TYR A 101 -6.76 0.81 14.89
CA TYR A 101 -6.29 -0.36 15.65
C TYR A 101 -5.37 0.01 16.81
N VAL A 102 -4.45 0.97 16.60
CA VAL A 102 -3.56 1.49 17.64
C VAL A 102 -4.36 2.10 18.77
N LEU A 103 -5.39 2.91 18.45
CA LEU A 103 -6.26 3.50 19.47
C LEU A 103 -7.01 2.42 20.26
N ALA A 104 -7.56 1.42 19.58
CA ALA A 104 -8.29 0.32 20.23
C ALA A 104 -7.43 -0.51 21.17
N VAL A 105 -6.20 -0.84 20.75
CA VAL A 105 -5.26 -1.59 21.58
C VAL A 105 -4.84 -0.78 22.79
N LEU A 106 -4.61 0.53 22.64
CA LEU A 106 -4.27 1.42 23.76
C LEU A 106 -5.45 1.72 24.69
N LEU A 107 -6.69 1.50 24.26
CA LEU A 107 -7.88 1.63 25.11
C LEU A 107 -8.28 0.30 25.76
N SER A 108 -7.69 -0.82 25.33
CA SER A 108 -8.00 -2.14 25.87
C SER A 108 -7.49 -2.27 27.31
N PRO A 109 -8.36 -2.65 28.28
CA PRO A 109 -7.93 -2.93 29.66
C PRO A 109 -7.08 -4.20 29.77
N LYS A 110 -7.15 -5.08 28.75
CA LYS A 110 -6.40 -6.34 28.70
C LYS A 110 -4.91 -6.12 28.37
N LEU A 111 -4.51 -4.93 27.94
CA LEU A 111 -3.12 -4.62 27.61
C LEU A 111 -2.23 -4.56 28.86
N SER A 112 -1.17 -5.37 28.88
CA SER A 112 -0.28 -5.51 30.05
C SER A 112 0.76 -4.41 30.21
N THR A 113 1.14 -3.75 29.13
CA THR A 113 2.05 -2.61 29.15
C THR A 113 1.68 -1.68 28.01
N TYR A 114 1.67 -0.37 28.26
CA TYR A 114 1.47 0.67 27.25
C TYR A 114 2.78 1.05 26.56
N LYS A 115 3.92 0.67 27.12
CA LYS A 115 5.24 0.82 26.49
C LYS A 115 5.87 -0.53 26.14
N GLY A 116 6.83 -0.48 25.23
CA GLY A 116 7.62 -1.63 24.79
C GLY A 116 7.05 -2.30 23.54
N ARG A 117 7.43 -3.57 23.35
CA ARG A 117 7.14 -4.34 22.15
C ARG A 117 5.72 -4.95 22.16
N THR A 118 5.13 -5.11 23.35
CA THR A 118 3.81 -5.74 23.55
C THR A 118 2.70 -5.06 22.74
N PRO A 119 2.47 -3.73 22.83
CA PRO A 119 1.42 -3.09 22.03
C PRO A 119 1.59 -3.26 20.52
N ALA A 120 2.84 -3.24 20.03
CA ALA A 120 3.13 -3.39 18.62
C ALA A 120 2.82 -4.82 18.12
N ILE A 121 3.17 -5.85 18.91
CA ILE A 121 2.84 -7.26 18.60
C ILE A 121 1.32 -7.44 18.51
N ARG A 122 0.61 -6.83 19.46
CA ARG A 122 -0.84 -6.87 19.58
C ARG A 122 -1.55 -6.21 18.40
N VAL A 123 -1.14 -5.00 18.02
CA VAL A 123 -1.65 -4.32 16.82
C VAL A 123 -1.35 -5.14 15.55
N MET A 124 -0.14 -5.72 15.44
CA MET A 124 0.21 -6.56 14.29
C MET A 124 -0.66 -7.81 14.19
N ALA A 125 -1.02 -8.44 15.32
CA ALA A 125 -1.96 -9.56 15.35
C ALA A 125 -3.35 -9.15 14.87
N VAL A 126 -3.84 -7.98 15.29
CA VAL A 126 -5.13 -7.43 14.83
C VAL A 126 -5.11 -7.14 13.33
N ILE A 127 -4.02 -6.57 12.80
CA ILE A 127 -3.85 -6.30 11.36
C ILE A 127 -3.91 -7.61 10.56
N LYS A 128 -3.19 -8.65 11.00
CA LYS A 128 -3.19 -9.96 10.35
C LYS A 128 -4.58 -10.61 10.36
N HIS A 129 -5.29 -10.51 11.48
CA HIS A 129 -6.58 -11.15 11.62
C HIS A 129 -7.69 -10.45 10.82
N LEU A 130 -7.73 -9.12 10.84
CA LEU A 130 -8.76 -8.36 10.12
C LEU A 130 -8.49 -8.34 8.61
N ASN A 131 -7.22 -8.36 8.19
CA ASN A 131 -6.80 -8.45 6.79
C ASN A 131 -7.46 -7.38 5.87
N ILE A 132 -7.82 -6.22 6.42
CA ILE A 132 -8.49 -5.12 5.69
C ILE A 132 -7.41 -4.21 5.10
N ASN A 133 -7.37 -4.11 3.76
CA ASN A 133 -6.39 -3.30 3.02
C ASN A 133 -4.91 -3.67 3.28
N VAL A 134 -4.67 -4.91 3.70
CA VAL A 134 -3.33 -5.45 3.94
C VAL A 134 -2.80 -6.03 2.62
N PRO A 135 -1.55 -5.74 2.24
CA PRO A 135 -0.97 -6.31 1.03
C PRO A 135 -0.71 -7.82 1.22
N ALA A 136 -1.05 -8.63 0.21
CA ALA A 136 -0.98 -10.09 0.28
C ALA A 136 0.43 -10.64 0.53
N ASN A 137 1.47 -9.85 0.25
CA ASN A 137 2.87 -10.19 0.50
C ASN A 137 3.34 -9.80 1.92
N LEU A 138 2.46 -9.43 2.85
CA LEU A 138 2.83 -9.07 4.23
C LEU A 138 3.68 -10.14 4.94
N GLU A 139 3.35 -11.42 4.74
CA GLU A 139 4.02 -12.52 5.43
C GLU A 139 5.28 -13.02 4.69
N THR A 140 5.33 -12.77 3.38
CA THR A 140 6.42 -13.22 2.50
C THR A 140 7.53 -12.20 2.39
N ASP A 141 7.18 -10.90 2.37
CA ASP A 141 8.12 -9.81 2.16
C ASP A 141 8.51 -9.14 3.48
N ARG A 142 9.79 -9.30 3.85
CA ARG A 142 10.39 -8.69 5.04
C ARG A 142 10.34 -7.16 5.01
N HIS A 143 10.48 -6.54 3.84
CA HIS A 143 10.49 -5.08 3.73
C HIS A 143 9.11 -4.50 4.00
N VAL A 144 8.05 -5.10 3.43
CA VAL A 144 6.66 -4.72 3.70
C VAL A 144 6.32 -4.87 5.18
N TYR A 145 6.70 -6.00 5.78
CA TYR A 145 6.51 -6.24 7.21
C TYR A 145 7.22 -5.18 8.07
N LYS A 146 8.48 -4.86 7.74
CA LYS A 146 9.26 -3.84 8.46
C LYS A 146 8.61 -2.46 8.35
N SER A 147 8.21 -2.03 7.17
CA SER A 147 7.57 -0.72 6.95
C SER A 147 6.24 -0.58 7.69
N ILE A 148 5.41 -1.63 7.74
CA ILE A 148 4.15 -1.61 8.50
C ILE A 148 4.43 -1.60 10.00
N LYS A 149 5.41 -2.38 10.48
CA LYS A 149 5.83 -2.39 11.89
C LYS A 149 6.35 -1.02 12.34
N GLU A 150 7.14 -0.34 11.51
CA GLU A 150 7.63 1.02 11.76
C GLU A 150 6.48 2.03 11.81
N SER A 151 5.53 1.91 10.90
CA SER A 151 4.32 2.76 10.87
C SER A 151 3.48 2.57 12.15
N VAL A 152 3.24 1.33 12.57
CA VAL A 152 2.54 1.00 13.82
C VAL A 152 3.28 1.57 15.04
N THR A 153 4.60 1.44 15.09
CA THR A 153 5.43 1.93 16.21
C THR A 153 5.38 3.45 16.31
N THR A 154 5.45 4.14 15.17
CA THR A 154 5.30 5.59 15.07
C THR A 154 3.93 6.03 15.56
N GLU A 155 2.85 5.40 15.09
CA GLU A 155 1.48 5.73 15.49
C GLU A 155 1.19 5.44 16.96
N LEU A 156 1.76 4.37 17.54
CA LEU A 156 1.70 4.11 18.98
C LEU A 156 2.32 5.25 19.80
N THR A 157 3.46 5.77 19.36
CA THR A 157 4.12 6.92 20.00
C THR A 157 3.30 8.19 19.86
N GLN A 158 2.79 8.48 18.66
CA GLN A 158 1.93 9.66 18.43
C GLN A 158 0.65 9.60 19.25
N THR A 159 -0.03 8.45 19.31
CA THR A 159 -1.29 8.28 20.04
C THR A 159 -1.06 8.42 21.54
N ARG A 160 0.01 7.83 22.09
CA ARG A 160 0.42 8.06 23.48
C ARG A 160 0.71 9.53 23.77
N SER A 161 1.38 10.24 22.87
CA SER A 161 1.59 11.68 23.01
C SER A 161 0.27 12.47 23.05
N LYS A 162 -0.69 12.12 22.18
CA LYS A 162 -2.04 12.71 22.19
C LYS A 162 -2.77 12.45 23.51
N ILE A 163 -2.73 11.22 24.04
CA ILE A 163 -3.34 10.87 25.34
C ILE A 163 -2.68 11.66 26.48
N LYS A 164 -1.34 11.75 26.49
CA LYS A 164 -0.60 12.52 27.51
C LYS A 164 -0.99 14.00 27.48
N LYS A 165 -1.17 14.59 26.29
CA LYS A 165 -1.65 15.97 26.10
C LYS A 165 -3.11 16.15 26.51
N ALA A 166 -3.99 15.22 26.16
CA ALA A 166 -5.41 15.28 26.48
C ALA A 166 -5.65 15.30 28.00
N ARG A 167 -4.85 14.55 28.76
CA ARG A 167 -4.91 14.53 30.23
C ARG A 167 -4.16 15.70 30.89
N LYS A 168 -3.73 16.70 30.13
CA LYS A 168 -2.98 17.89 30.59
C LYS A 168 -1.73 17.58 31.44
N VAL A 169 -1.20 16.36 31.41
CA VAL A 169 -0.02 15.97 32.22
C VAL A 169 1.21 16.82 31.89
N HIS A 170 1.31 17.30 30.65
CA HIS A 170 2.38 18.21 30.23
C HIS A 170 2.33 19.61 30.87
N ALA A 171 1.20 20.01 31.44
CA ALA A 171 1.09 21.27 32.15
C ALA A 171 1.59 21.18 33.61
N GLU A 172 1.77 19.95 34.12
CA GLU A 172 2.28 19.70 35.47
C GLU A 172 3.77 19.33 35.39
N PRO A 173 4.69 20.26 35.68
CA PRO A 173 6.13 20.04 35.47
C PRO A 173 6.67 18.83 36.25
N GLU A 174 6.08 18.49 37.40
CA GLU A 174 6.48 17.34 38.23
C GLU A 174 6.02 15.98 37.70
N LYS A 175 5.07 15.92 36.76
CA LYS A 175 4.48 14.66 36.24
C LYS A 175 4.72 14.45 34.74
N SER A 176 5.43 15.37 34.09
CA SER A 176 5.66 15.37 32.65
C SER A 176 6.91 14.59 32.21
N ASP A 177 7.52 13.84 33.11
CA ASP A 177 8.79 13.15 32.90
C ASP A 177 8.77 12.14 31.73
N GLN A 178 9.95 11.92 31.15
CA GLN A 178 10.19 10.88 30.15
C GLN A 178 9.79 9.47 30.63
N LYS A 179 9.74 9.29 31.96
CA LYS A 179 9.33 8.07 32.66
C LYS A 179 7.82 7.92 32.87
N TYR A 180 7.00 8.89 32.45
CA TYR A 180 5.55 8.89 32.65
C TYR A 180 4.90 7.52 32.31
N TRP A 181 5.19 6.97 31.13
CA TRP A 181 4.62 5.68 30.71
C TRP A 181 5.16 4.49 31.50
N ASN A 182 6.39 4.57 32.02
CA ASN A 182 6.93 3.53 32.91
C ASN A 182 6.12 3.52 34.22
N HIS A 183 5.80 4.69 34.78
CA HIS A 183 4.96 4.78 35.98
C HIS A 183 3.52 4.30 35.74
N VAL A 184 2.97 4.51 34.54
CA VAL A 184 1.68 3.93 34.17
C VAL A 184 1.76 2.41 34.13
N ASP A 185 2.81 1.85 33.53
CA ASP A 185 3.02 0.40 33.44
C ASP A 185 3.25 -0.23 34.83
N GLU A 186 4.04 0.42 35.71
CA GLU A 186 4.22 0.03 37.11
C GLU A 186 2.88 0.01 37.85
N ARG A 187 2.09 1.08 37.72
CA ARG A 187 0.78 1.17 38.37
C ARG A 187 -0.21 0.15 37.83
N LEU A 188 -0.13 -0.17 36.53
CA LEU A 188 -0.96 -1.20 35.91
C LEU A 188 -0.57 -2.60 36.39
N ALA A 189 0.72 -2.87 36.57
CA ALA A 189 1.20 -4.10 37.19
C ALA A 189 0.67 -4.26 38.63
N LEU A 190 0.75 -3.21 39.44
CA LEU A 190 0.21 -3.22 40.81
C LEU A 190 -1.30 -3.46 40.85
N ILE A 191 -2.08 -2.82 39.97
CA ILE A 191 -3.52 -3.04 39.89
C ILE A 191 -3.83 -4.51 39.57
N ARG A 192 -3.06 -5.12 38.65
CA ARG A 192 -3.24 -6.52 38.25
C ARG A 192 -2.84 -7.51 39.34
N GLU A 193 -1.78 -7.21 40.08
CA GLU A 193 -1.35 -7.98 41.24
C GLU A 193 -2.43 -7.97 42.34
N ILE A 194 -2.93 -6.79 42.69
CA ILE A 194 -3.99 -6.63 43.70
C ILE A 194 -5.31 -7.29 43.26
N ALA A 195 -5.59 -7.27 41.97
CA ALA A 195 -6.79 -7.88 41.41
C ALA A 195 -6.68 -9.40 41.19
N GLU A 196 -5.49 -10.01 41.36
CA GLU A 196 -5.24 -11.43 41.04
C GLU A 196 -5.66 -11.82 39.60
N GLY A 197 -5.64 -10.86 38.67
CA GLY A 197 -6.09 -11.07 37.29
C GLY A 197 -7.62 -11.09 37.08
N ASP A 198 -8.42 -10.81 38.10
CA ASP A 198 -9.88 -10.72 38.00
C ASP A 198 -10.30 -9.46 37.22
N GLU A 199 -10.99 -9.64 36.09
CA GLU A 199 -11.38 -8.56 35.18
C GLU A 199 -12.30 -7.54 35.87
N ASP A 200 -13.21 -7.98 36.74
CA ASP A 200 -14.18 -7.11 37.41
C ASP A 200 -13.48 -6.18 38.41
N LYS A 201 -12.48 -6.71 39.14
CA LYS A 201 -11.67 -5.93 40.09
C LYS A 201 -10.77 -4.93 39.36
N ILE A 202 -10.21 -5.31 38.20
CA ILE A 202 -9.42 -4.40 37.37
C ILE A 202 -10.31 -3.25 36.86
N GLN A 203 -11.51 -3.55 36.37
CA GLN A 203 -12.47 -2.53 35.94
C GLN A 203 -12.89 -1.62 37.11
N GLN A 204 -13.12 -2.18 38.29
CA GLN A 204 -13.43 -1.40 39.49
C GLN A 204 -12.28 -0.46 39.87
N ALA A 205 -11.03 -0.92 39.82
CA ALA A 205 -9.86 -0.09 40.08
C ALA A 205 -9.75 1.07 39.07
N PHE A 206 -9.94 0.81 37.78
CA PHE A 206 -9.97 1.86 36.76
C PHE A 206 -11.13 2.82 36.95
N SER A 207 -12.31 2.35 37.36
CA SER A 207 -13.45 3.22 37.66
C SER A 207 -13.13 4.23 38.78
N GLY A 208 -12.39 3.80 39.81
CA GLY A 208 -11.93 4.66 40.89
C GLY A 208 -10.89 5.68 40.44
N VAL A 209 -9.96 5.29 39.54
CA VAL A 209 -9.00 6.22 38.92
C VAL A 209 -9.74 7.25 38.08
N LEU A 210 -10.71 6.84 37.26
CA LEU A 210 -11.51 7.73 36.44
C LEU A 210 -12.36 8.70 37.27
N ALA A 211 -12.92 8.27 38.40
CA ALA A 211 -13.66 9.14 39.30
C ALA A 211 -12.77 10.26 39.86
N LYS A 212 -11.55 9.91 40.29
CA LYS A 212 -10.55 10.89 40.77
C LYS A 212 -10.09 11.83 39.66
N ASP A 213 -9.82 11.31 38.47
CA ASP A 213 -9.42 12.12 37.31
C ASP A 213 -10.55 13.08 36.89
N ARG A 214 -11.81 12.64 36.90
CA ARG A 214 -12.96 13.52 36.64
C ARG A 214 -13.13 14.60 37.71
N GLN A 215 -12.84 14.29 38.97
CA GLN A 215 -12.89 15.29 40.04
C GLN A 215 -11.80 16.35 39.89
N LEU A 216 -10.60 15.94 39.46
CA LEU A 216 -9.43 16.82 39.36
C LEU A 216 -9.37 17.61 38.04
N TYR A 217 -9.78 16.98 36.94
CA TYR A 217 -9.63 17.50 35.58
C TYR A 217 -10.94 17.67 34.81
N GLY A 218 -12.08 17.23 35.37
CA GLY A 218 -13.38 17.35 34.73
C GLY A 218 -13.92 18.78 34.75
N THR A 219 -14.41 19.25 33.62
CA THR A 219 -15.25 20.44 33.54
C THR A 219 -16.72 20.07 33.75
N ALA A 220 -17.52 20.99 34.29
CA ALA A 220 -18.91 20.80 34.74
C ALA A 220 -19.91 20.26 33.70
N SER A 221 -19.52 20.04 32.44
CA SER A 221 -20.36 19.57 31.35
C SER A 221 -20.17 18.09 30.97
N GLN A 222 -19.31 17.34 31.64
CA GLN A 222 -19.15 15.91 31.36
C GLN A 222 -20.25 15.11 32.07
N GLN A 223 -21.36 14.92 31.36
CA GLN A 223 -22.35 13.90 31.73
C GLN A 223 -21.64 12.57 31.96
N ALA A 224 -22.05 11.85 33.02
CA ALA A 224 -21.57 10.53 33.31
C ALA A 224 -21.65 9.70 32.02
N VAL A 225 -20.49 9.33 31.46
CA VAL A 225 -20.43 8.37 30.37
C VAL A 225 -21.11 7.11 30.90
N GLN A 226 -22.34 6.90 30.48
CA GLN A 226 -23.05 5.65 30.70
C GLN A 226 -22.11 4.56 30.19
N LEU A 227 -21.84 3.52 30.98
CA LEU A 227 -21.09 2.35 30.52
C LEU A 227 -21.84 1.78 29.30
N GLN A 228 -21.58 2.31 28.12
CA GLN A 228 -21.99 1.68 26.90
C GLN A 228 -21.10 0.46 26.81
N ALA A 229 -21.74 -0.71 26.76
CA ALA A 229 -21.08 -1.96 26.43
C ALA A 229 -20.13 -1.69 25.26
N SER A 230 -18.89 -2.15 25.38
CA SER A 230 -17.88 -2.07 24.33
C SER A 230 -18.53 -2.27 22.97
N THR A 231 -18.28 -1.35 22.03
CA THR A 231 -18.77 -1.52 20.66
C THR A 231 -18.32 -2.89 20.15
N SER A 232 -19.14 -3.57 19.35
CA SER A 232 -18.87 -4.93 18.85
C SER A 232 -17.44 -5.10 18.30
N TRP A 233 -16.91 -4.03 17.72
CA TRP A 233 -15.55 -3.96 17.23
C TRP A 233 -14.48 -3.96 18.33
N GLN A 234 -14.66 -3.22 19.44
CA GLN A 234 -13.72 -3.24 20.56
C GLN A 234 -13.71 -4.62 21.24
N THR A 235 -14.87 -5.26 21.39
CA THR A 235 -14.94 -6.65 21.89
C THR A 235 -14.15 -7.60 21.00
N THR A 236 -14.27 -7.45 19.66
CA THR A 236 -13.49 -8.26 18.71
C THR A 236 -11.99 -8.04 18.89
N VAL A 237 -11.54 -6.79 19.06
CA VAL A 237 -10.13 -6.50 19.33
C VAL A 237 -9.71 -7.14 20.65
N ASP A 238 -10.47 -6.98 21.72
CA ASP A 238 -10.17 -7.52 23.05
C ASP A 238 -10.10 -9.06 23.07
N ASP A 239 -10.92 -9.74 22.28
CA ASP A 239 -10.88 -11.20 22.12
C ASP A 239 -9.63 -11.66 21.37
N LEU A 240 -9.24 -10.94 20.31
CA LEU A 240 -7.99 -11.20 19.58
C LEU A 240 -6.76 -10.98 20.46
N MET A 241 -6.83 -9.98 21.33
CA MET A 241 -5.80 -9.71 22.34
C MET A 241 -5.70 -10.85 23.35
N ALA A 242 -6.83 -11.39 23.82
CA ALA A 242 -6.84 -12.54 24.72
C ALA A 242 -6.20 -13.78 24.06
N ASN A 243 -6.61 -14.11 22.83
CA ASN A 243 -6.13 -15.29 22.11
C ASN A 243 -4.64 -15.25 21.77
N THR A 244 -4.10 -14.07 21.45
CA THR A 244 -2.67 -13.92 21.14
C THR A 244 -1.78 -14.17 22.37
N SER A 245 -2.31 -14.06 23.59
CA SER A 245 -1.56 -14.32 24.84
C SER A 245 -1.37 -15.81 25.11
N ALA A 246 -2.25 -16.67 24.58
CA ALA A 246 -2.17 -18.12 24.76
C ALA A 246 -1.12 -18.77 23.86
N ALA A 247 -0.79 -18.15 22.72
CA ALA A 247 0.13 -18.72 21.72
C ALA A 247 1.62 -18.51 22.05
N THR A 248 1.98 -17.69 23.03
CA THR A 248 3.39 -17.39 23.36
C THR A 248 3.99 -18.25 24.48
N ASN A 249 3.22 -19.18 25.06
CA ASN A 249 3.73 -20.12 26.06
C ASN A 249 4.08 -21.47 25.40
N SER A 250 5.22 -21.53 24.72
CA SER A 250 5.92 -22.79 24.45
C SER A 250 7.44 -22.59 24.67
N PRO A 251 8.10 -23.46 25.46
CA PRO A 251 9.47 -23.25 25.93
C PRO A 251 10.51 -23.78 24.94
N GLY A 252 11.52 -22.96 24.63
CA GLY A 252 12.77 -23.42 24.02
C GLY A 252 13.36 -22.46 23.00
N GLY A 253 14.48 -21.82 23.37
CA GLY A 253 15.29 -21.05 22.42
C GLY A 253 16.08 -19.93 23.09
N SER A 254 17.10 -20.31 23.86
CA SER A 254 18.16 -19.40 24.30
C SER A 254 18.93 -18.85 23.10
N THR A 255 18.88 -17.54 22.90
CA THR A 255 20.01 -16.78 22.34
C THR A 255 20.07 -15.43 23.04
N GLN A 256 21.10 -15.35 23.88
CA GLN A 256 21.74 -14.14 24.34
C GLN A 256 22.22 -13.36 23.11
N ASP A 257 21.71 -12.15 22.93
CA ASP A 257 22.36 -11.10 22.14
C ASP A 257 22.24 -9.83 22.98
N ASP A 258 23.35 -9.55 23.67
CA ASP A 258 23.73 -8.23 24.14
C ASP A 258 23.81 -7.31 22.93
N ASP A 259 23.07 -6.20 22.92
CA ASP A 259 23.54 -4.99 22.23
C ASP A 259 22.84 -3.75 22.78
N ALA A 260 23.69 -2.76 23.03
CA ALA A 260 23.51 -1.59 23.85
C ALA A 260 22.36 -0.65 23.44
N ASP A 261 21.66 -0.17 24.47
CA ASP A 261 21.07 1.16 24.49
C ASP A 261 22.21 2.19 24.44
N ASP A 262 22.38 2.87 23.31
CA ASP A 262 23.02 4.18 23.24
C ASP A 262 22.45 4.92 22.03
N ASP A 263 21.55 5.86 22.28
CA ASP A 263 21.46 7.10 21.49
C ASP A 263 20.59 8.11 22.25
N ASP A 264 21.28 8.88 23.09
CA ASP A 264 20.96 10.29 23.34
C ASP A 264 21.27 11.08 22.07
N THR A 265 20.25 11.72 21.47
CA THR A 265 20.31 13.08 20.88
C THR A 265 18.92 13.58 20.49
#